data_AF-A0A1I4L6V8-F1
#
_entry.id   AF-A0A1I4L6V8-F1
#
_cell.length_a   1.000
_cell.length_b   1.000
_cell.length_c   1.000
_cell.angle_alpha   90.00
_cell.angle_beta   90.00
_cell.angle_gamma   90.00
#
_symmetry.space_group_name_H-M   'P 1'
#
loop_
_entity.id
_entity.type
_entity.pdbx_description
1 polymer ?
#
loop_
_entity_poly.entity_id
_entity_poly.type
_entity_poly.pdbx_seq_one_letter_code
_entity_poly.pdbx_strand_id
1 'polypeptide(L)' 'MYIRKLEAEIRLLQSQLYELGKDTNQYSIGEILRLSELLDEKIILYQKLKLNNKNKSDCSDIE' A
#
# COMPACT_ATOMS: atom_id res chain seq x y z
N MET A 1 9.40 -7.37 -8.64
CA MET A 1 7.97 -7.20 -8.26
C MET A 1 7.43 -6.00 -9.02
N TYR A 2 6.35 -6.14 -9.81
CA TYR A 2 5.84 -5.04 -10.66
C TYR A 2 5.02 -4.04 -9.85
N ILE A 3 5.31 -2.75 -10.00
CA ILE A 3 4.63 -1.62 -9.32
C ILE A 3 3.10 -1.70 -9.45
N ARG A 4 2.59 -2.08 -10.62
CA ARG A 4 1.15 -2.20 -10.87
C ARG A 4 0.46 -3.26 -10.00
N LYS A 5 1.17 -4.35 -9.67
CA LYS A 5 0.65 -5.39 -8.77
C LYS A 5 0.55 -4.86 -7.34
N LEU A 6 1.51 -4.04 -6.92
CA LEU A 6 1.53 -3.42 -5.60
C LEU A 6 0.40 -2.38 -5.46
N GLU A 7 0.13 -1.58 -6.49
CA GLU A 7 -1.00 -0.64 -6.50
C GLU A 7 -2.35 -1.34 -6.41
N ALA A 8 -2.52 -2.47 -7.11
CA ALA A 8 -3.72 -3.27 -7.02
C ALA A 8 -3.93 -3.85 -5.61
N GLU A 9 -2.87 -4.34 -4.98
CA GLU A 9 -2.92 -4.86 -3.60
C GLU A 9 -3.24 -3.74 -2.58
N ILE A 10 -2.69 -2.54 -2.75
CA ILE A 10 -2.99 -1.38 -1.89
C ILE A 10 -4.46 -0.98 -2.02
N ARG A 11 -4.99 -0.89 -3.25
CA ARG A 11 -6.40 -0.56 -3.47
C ARG A 11 -7.35 -1.60 -2.88
N LEU A 12 -7.00 -2.88 -3.01
CA LEU A 12 -7.78 -3.97 -2.43
C LEU A 12 -7.85 -3.84 -0.90
N LEU A 13 -6.71 -3.60 -0.24
CA LEU A 13 -6.66 -3.43 1.21
C LEU A 13 -7.39 -2.17 1.69
N GLN A 14 -7.30 -1.07 0.95
CA GLN A 14 -8.08 0.14 1.24
C GLN A 14 -9.59 -0.13 1.16
N SER A 15 -10.04 -0.87 0.13
CA SER A 15 -11.44 -1.23 0.00
C SER A 15 -11.91 -2.15 1.13
N GLN A 16 -11.08 -3.11 1.54
CA GLN A 16 -11.39 -4.00 2.66
C GLN A 16 -11.49 -3.22 3.97
N LEU A 17 -10.53 -2.34 4.27
CA LEU A 17 -10.56 -1.48 5.45
C LEU A 17 -11.77 -0.54 5.48
N TYR A 18 -12.18 -0.03 4.32
CA TYR A 18 -13.36 0.81 4.20
C TYR A 18 -14.66 0.04 4.51
N GLU A 19 -14.82 -1.17 3.97
CA GLU A 19 -15.98 -2.02 4.28
C GLU A 19 -15.96 -2.46 5.76
N LEU A 20 -14.79 -2.77 6.31
CA LEU A 20 -14.61 -3.10 7.73
C LEU A 20 -14.96 -1.95 8.67
N GLY A 21 -14.57 -0.73 8.32
CA GLY A 21 -14.92 0.47 9.08
C GLY A 21 -16.40 0.84 8.98
N LYS A 22 -17.10 0.34 7.95
CA LYS A 22 -18.53 0.55 7.72
C LYS A 22 -19.39 -0.47 8.46
N ASP A 23 -18.92 -1.71 8.58
CA ASP A 23 -19.52 -2.78 9.40
C ASP A 23 -18.84 -2.89 10.78
N THR A 24 -19.00 -1.87 11.63
CA THR A 24 -18.43 -1.83 12.99
C THR A 24 -18.96 -2.91 13.94
N ASN A 25 -19.95 -3.71 13.53
CA ASN A 25 -20.56 -4.77 14.34
C ASN A 25 -19.98 -6.17 14.09
N GLN A 26 -19.20 -6.41 13.01
CA GLN A 26 -18.72 -7.75 12.66
C GLN A 26 -17.23 -7.98 12.93
N TYR A 27 -16.44 -6.92 13.09
CA TYR A 27 -14.98 -7.04 13.18
C TYR A 27 -14.43 -6.50 14.50
N SER A 28 -13.55 -7.28 15.11
CA SER A 28 -12.89 -6.85 16.34
C SER A 28 -11.93 -5.69 16.05
N ILE A 29 -11.81 -4.76 17.00
CA ILE A 29 -10.86 -3.63 16.93
C ILE A 29 -9.43 -4.12 16.59
N GLY A 30 -9.07 -5.33 17.03
CA GLY A 30 -7.77 -5.96 16.72
C GLY A 30 -7.59 -6.35 15.25
N GLU A 31 -8.65 -6.76 14.55
CA GLU A 31 -8.59 -7.09 13.13
C GLU A 31 -8.46 -5.84 12.25
N ILE A 32 -9.17 -4.77 12.63
CA ILE A 32 -9.06 -3.46 11.98
C ILE A 32 -7.64 -2.91 12.14
N LEU A 33 -7.07 -3.01 13.35
CA LEU A 33 -5.71 -2.58 13.64
C LEU A 33 -4.69 -3.36 12.81
N ARG A 34 -4.80 -4.70 12.80
CA ARG A 34 -3.90 -5.57 12.04
C ARG A 34 -3.94 -5.30 10.54
N LEU A 35 -5.12 -5.05 9.98
CA LEU A 35 -5.27 -4.72 8.56
C LEU A 35 -4.73 -3.32 8.25
N SER A 36 -4.85 -2.38 9.19
CA SER A 36 -4.27 -1.04 9.07
C SER A 36 -2.74 -1.08 9.05
N GLU A 37 -2.11 -1.85 9.95
CA GLU A 37 -0.67 -2.06 9.96
C GLU A 37 -0.16 -2.69 8.64
N LEU A 38 -0.90 -3.65 8.11
CA LEU A 38 -0.55 -4.34 6.86
C LEU A 38 -0.71 -3.43 5.63
N LEU A 39 -1.68 -2.50 5.66
CA LEU A 39 -1.82 -1.45 4.66
C LEU A 39 -0.63 -0.47 4.72
N ASP A 40 -0.28 0.00 5.91
CA ASP A 40 0.83 0.93 6.11
C ASP A 40 2.16 0.35 5.63
N GLU A 41 2.44 -0.93 5.93
CA GLU A 41 3.65 -1.62 5.47
C GLU A 41 3.75 -1.63 3.93
N LYS A 42 2.64 -1.89 3.23
CA LYS A 42 2.59 -1.88 1.77
C LYS A 42 2.71 -0.47 1.18
N ILE A 43 2.16 0.54 1.83
CA ILE A 43 2.32 1.94 1.42
C ILE A 43 3.79 2.36 1.54
N ILE A 44 4.46 2.01 2.64
CA ILE A 44 5.88 2.30 2.83
C ILE A 44 6.74 1.60 1.76
N LEU A 45 6.45 0.32 1.47
CA LEU A 45 7.11 -0.42 0.39
C LEU A 45 6.90 0.25 -0.98
N TYR A 46 5.68 0.68 -1.28
CA TYR A 46 5.35 1.40 -2.51
C TYR A 46 6.14 2.70 -2.64
N GLN A 47 6.17 3.51 -1.57
CA GLN A 47 6.89 4.78 -1.56
C GLN A 47 8.39 4.58 -1.74
N LYS A 48 8.99 3.60 -1.05
CA LYS A 48 10.41 3.25 -1.22
C LYS A 48 10.72 2.79 -2.65
N LEU A 49 9.87 1.95 -3.25
CA LEU A 49 10.03 1.51 -4.64
C LEU A 49 9.85 2.66 -5.64
N LYS A 50 8.92 3.58 -5.39
CA LYS A 50 8.68 4.76 -6.23
C LYS A 50 9.85 5.74 -6.16
N LEU A 51 10.40 5.98 -4.97
CA LEU A 51 11.62 6.76 -4.77
C LEU A 51 12.83 6.12 -5.47
N ASN A 52 13.04 4.82 -5.32
CA ASN A 52 14.16 4.13 -5.98
C ASN A 52 14.04 4.12 -7.51
N ASN A 53 12.82 4.04 -8.07
CA ASN A 53 12.63 4.17 -9.51
C ASN A 53 12.82 5.62 -10.00
N LYS A 54 12.48 6.62 -9.18
CA LYS A 54 12.74 8.03 -9.50
C LYS A 54 14.24 8.35 -9.51
N ASN A 55 14.98 7.86 -8.52
CA ASN A 55 16.44 8.00 -8.45
C ASN A 55 17.18 7.27 -9.58
N LYS A 56 16.54 6.29 -10.24
CA LYS A 56 17.09 5.60 -11.41
C LYS A 56 16.79 6.33 -12.73
N SER A 57 15.78 7.20 -12.74
CA SER A 57 15.44 8.05 -13.90
C SER A 57 16.37 9.25 -14.01
N ASP A 58 16.79 9.84 -12.88
CA ASP A 58 17.67 11.04 -12.84
C ASP A 58 19.14 10.77 -13.25
N CYS A 59 19.53 9.51 -13.51
CA CYS A 59 20.91 9.14 -13.87
C CYS A 59 21.06 8.73 -15.35
N SER A 60 20.05 8.97 -16.20
CA SER A 60 20.06 8.50 -17.60
C SER A 60 20.12 9.61 -18.65
N ASP A 61 20.24 10.88 -18.26
CA ASP A 61 20.26 12.02 -19.20
C ASP A 61 21.64 12.70 -19.28
N ILE A 62 22.72 11.91 -19.23
CA ILE A 62 24.07 12.37 -19.58
C ILE A 62 24.71 11.34 -20.51
N GLU A 63 24.40 11.43 -21.80
CA GLU A 63 25.30 11.01 -22.89
C GLU A 63 25.12 11.92 -24.10
#